data_AF-A0A060CHQ0-F1
#
_entry.id   AF-A0A060CHQ0-F1
#
_cell.length_a   1.000
_cell.length_b   1.000
_cell.length_c   1.000
_cell.angle_alpha   90.00
_cell.angle_beta   90.00
_cell.angle_gamma   90.00
#
_symmetry.space_group_name_H-M   'P 1'
#
loop_
_entity.id
_entity.type
_entity.pdbx_description
1 polymer ?
#
loop_
_entity_poly.entity_id
_entity_poly.type
_entity_poly.pdbx_seq_one_letter_code
_entity_poly.pdbx_strand_id
1 'polypeptide(L)'
;EGVSQMNGRSDAGEYFTQDDFETTLAYATSHGLARYTNWSVNRDRQCADPNQSTTSGTCSSVPQTPWEFTKFSTRFAGATPPVDPTDPPTTEPTPDPTAGTCSAAAWVASTAYTGGQQVSYAG
;
A
#
# COMPACT_ATOMS: atom_id res chain seq x y z
N GLU A 1 -11.16 -17.54 -9.97
CA GLU A 1 -10.88 -17.63 -8.52
C GLU A 1 -9.61 -16.89 -8.14
N GLY A 2 -9.50 -16.44 -6.88
CA GLY A 2 -8.34 -15.73 -6.38
C GLY A 2 -8.30 -15.65 -4.86
N VAL A 3 -7.22 -15.13 -4.31
CA VAL A 3 -6.96 -15.11 -2.86
C VAL A 3 -6.82 -13.69 -2.31
N SER A 4 -7.34 -13.48 -1.11
CA SER A 4 -7.17 -12.27 -0.31
C SER A 4 -6.78 -12.64 1.11
N GLN A 5 -5.68 -12.10 1.60
CA GLN A 5 -5.12 -12.40 2.92
C GLN A 5 -5.09 -11.13 3.77
N MET A 6 -5.11 -11.25 5.10
CA MET A 6 -4.86 -10.13 5.99
C MET A 6 -3.39 -10.11 6.39
N ASN A 7 -2.63 -9.07 6.07
CA ASN A 7 -1.18 -9.06 6.30
C ASN A 7 -0.83 -8.91 7.79
N GLY A 8 0.06 -9.73 8.34
CA GLY A 8 0.34 -9.76 9.77
C GLY A 8 -0.82 -10.31 10.59
N ARG A 9 -1.16 -9.68 11.72
CA ARG A 9 -2.19 -10.19 12.64
C ARG A 9 -3.61 -10.00 12.07
N SER A 10 -4.42 -11.06 12.08
CA SER A 10 -5.84 -11.05 11.71
C SER A 10 -6.74 -10.59 12.88
N ASP A 11 -8.01 -10.28 12.61
CA ASP A 11 -8.98 -9.98 13.69
C ASP A 11 -9.20 -11.16 14.66
N ALA A 12 -9.05 -12.40 14.19
CA ALA A 12 -9.12 -13.61 15.02
C ALA A 12 -7.82 -13.92 15.78
N GLY A 13 -6.74 -13.19 15.50
CA GLY A 13 -5.46 -13.30 16.20
C GLY A 13 -4.45 -14.29 15.62
N GLU A 14 -4.71 -14.82 14.43
CA GLU A 14 -3.67 -15.51 13.67
C GLU A 14 -2.64 -14.51 13.14
N TYR A 15 -1.40 -14.97 12.91
CA TYR A 15 -0.35 -14.18 12.28
C TYR A 15 -0.05 -14.73 10.89
N PHE A 16 -0.18 -13.89 9.87
CA PHE A 16 0.24 -14.18 8.51
C PHE A 16 1.50 -13.39 8.19
N THR A 17 2.64 -14.07 8.26
CA THR A 17 3.96 -13.51 8.02
C THR A 17 4.28 -13.40 6.53
N GLN A 18 5.43 -12.82 6.21
CA GLN A 18 5.96 -12.75 4.86
C GLN A 18 6.19 -14.15 4.27
N ASP A 19 6.57 -15.14 5.08
CA ASP A 19 6.77 -16.53 4.64
C ASP A 19 5.45 -17.21 4.24
N ASP A 20 4.36 -16.91 4.97
CA ASP A 20 3.02 -17.39 4.61
C ASP A 20 2.53 -16.78 3.30
N PHE A 21 2.83 -15.49 3.09
CA PHE A 21 2.52 -14.80 1.85
C PHE A 21 3.31 -15.36 0.66
N GLU A 22 4.59 -15.69 0.85
CA GLU A 22 5.42 -16.36 -0.17
C GLU A 22 4.86 -17.74 -0.52
N THR A 23 4.47 -18.51 0.48
CA THR A 23 3.86 -19.84 0.30
C THR A 23 2.56 -19.73 -0.50
N THR A 24 1.70 -18.78 -0.14
CA THR A 24 0.43 -18.53 -0.84
C THR A 24 0.67 -18.00 -2.26
N LEU A 25 1.71 -17.20 -2.48
CA LEU A 25 2.11 -16.72 -3.80
C LEU A 25 2.51 -17.89 -4.72
N ALA A 26 3.33 -18.81 -4.21
CA ALA A 26 3.75 -20.01 -4.94
C ALA A 26 2.54 -20.89 -5.31
N TYR A 27 1.61 -21.09 -4.38
CA TYR A 27 0.36 -21.80 -4.64
C TYR A 27 -0.49 -21.10 -5.70
N ALA A 28 -0.75 -19.80 -5.54
CA ALA A 28 -1.57 -19.02 -6.46
C ALA A 28 -1.01 -19.03 -7.88
N THR A 29 0.31 -18.92 -8.02
CA THR A 29 1.01 -18.93 -9.30
C THR A 29 0.97 -20.32 -9.95
N SER A 30 1.26 -21.38 -9.19
CA SER A 30 1.28 -22.77 -9.71
C SER A 30 -0.10 -23.28 -10.15
N HIS A 31 -1.18 -22.71 -9.59
CA HIS A 31 -2.56 -23.11 -9.91
C HIS A 31 -3.27 -22.12 -10.85
N GLY A 32 -2.56 -21.11 -11.38
CA GLY A 32 -3.13 -20.17 -12.33
C GLY A 32 -4.31 -19.37 -11.77
N LEU A 33 -4.26 -18.99 -10.49
CA LEU A 33 -5.30 -18.12 -9.92
C LEU A 33 -5.30 -16.78 -10.65
N ALA A 34 -6.46 -16.10 -10.67
CA ALA A 34 -6.63 -14.86 -11.42
C ALA A 34 -6.36 -13.60 -10.56
N ARG A 35 -6.24 -13.74 -9.24
CA ARG A 35 -6.08 -12.59 -8.33
C ARG A 35 -5.30 -12.98 -7.06
N TYR A 36 -4.41 -12.08 -6.64
CA TYR A 36 -3.70 -12.11 -5.38
C TYR A 36 -3.77 -10.73 -4.75
N THR A 37 -4.35 -10.62 -3.55
CA THR A 37 -4.59 -9.34 -2.88
C THR A 37 -4.39 -9.47 -1.38
N ASN A 38 -4.32 -8.34 -0.67
CA ASN A 38 -4.32 -8.33 0.77
C ASN A 38 -5.12 -7.18 1.37
N TRP A 39 -5.56 -7.39 2.61
CA TRP A 39 -6.06 -6.36 3.51
C TRP A 39 -4.96 -6.02 4.52
N SER A 40 -4.30 -4.87 4.43
CA SER A 40 -4.45 -3.83 3.40
C SER A 40 -3.15 -3.06 3.20
N VAL A 41 -3.08 -2.27 2.14
CA VAL A 41 -1.94 -1.38 1.84
C VAL A 41 -1.62 -0.43 3.02
N ASN A 42 -2.65 0.09 3.70
CA ASN A 42 -2.44 0.94 4.88
C ASN A 42 -1.77 0.20 6.04
N ARG A 43 -1.95 -1.12 6.13
CA ARG A 43 -1.35 -1.97 7.18
C ARG A 43 0.05 -2.47 6.84
N ASP A 44 0.55 -2.26 5.62
CA ASP A 44 1.82 -2.79 5.14
C ASP A 44 3.04 -1.97 5.61
N ARG A 45 3.16 -1.88 6.93
CA ARG A 45 4.22 -1.21 7.66
C ARG A 45 4.26 -1.75 9.09
N GLN A 46 5.44 -1.68 9.70
CA GLN A 46 5.60 -2.11 11.08
C GLN A 46 4.79 -1.24 12.04
N CYS A 47 4.20 -1.88 13.05
CA CYS A 47 3.67 -1.16 14.21
C CYS A 47 4.81 -0.63 15.09
N ALA A 48 4.49 0.31 15.99
CA ALA A 48 5.46 0.79 16.99
C ALA A 48 5.96 -0.37 17.87
N ASP A 49 5.03 -1.22 18.33
CA ASP A 49 5.35 -2.55 18.84
C ASP A 49 5.08 -3.59 17.73
N PRO A 50 6.13 -4.21 17.17
CA PRO A 50 5.98 -5.17 16.08
C PRO A 50 5.28 -6.47 16.51
N ASN A 51 5.09 -6.73 17.80
CA ASN A 51 4.45 -7.95 18.30
C ASN A 51 3.22 -7.65 19.17
N GLN A 52 2.58 -6.51 18.95
CA GLN A 52 1.38 -6.14 19.70
C GLN A 52 0.29 -7.21 19.58
N SER A 53 -0.41 -7.48 20.68
CA SER A 53 -1.44 -8.53 20.77
C SER A 53 -2.80 -8.13 20.18
N THR A 54 -2.89 -6.96 19.58
CA THR A 54 -4.12 -6.39 19.01
C THR A 54 -3.94 -6.08 17.53
N THR A 55 -4.98 -6.29 16.74
CA THR A 55 -4.96 -5.92 15.32
C THR A 55 -5.03 -4.41 15.17
N SER A 56 -4.17 -3.87 14.29
CA SER A 56 -4.21 -2.46 13.90
C SER A 56 -4.75 -2.30 12.48
N GLY A 57 -5.49 -1.22 12.22
CA GLY A 57 -5.92 -0.82 10.87
C GLY A 57 -4.84 -0.06 10.07
N THR A 58 -3.71 0.28 10.69
CA THR A 58 -2.65 1.12 10.09
C THR A 58 -1.26 0.48 10.09
N CYS A 59 -1.12 -0.72 10.66
CA CYS A 59 0.12 -1.49 10.68
C CYS A 59 -0.16 -2.99 10.89
N SER A 60 0.81 -3.84 10.60
CA SER A 60 0.59 -5.30 10.48
C SER A 60 0.69 -6.09 11.79
N SER A 61 1.28 -5.51 12.84
CA SER A 61 1.58 -6.24 14.10
C SER A 61 2.50 -7.45 13.89
N VAL A 62 3.38 -7.38 12.89
CA VAL A 62 4.55 -8.25 12.73
C VAL A 62 5.78 -7.40 12.43
N PRO A 63 7.01 -7.89 12.73
CA PRO A 63 8.23 -7.26 12.24
C PRO A 63 8.24 -7.19 10.71
N GLN A 64 8.48 -6.00 10.16
CA GLN A 64 8.55 -5.81 8.71
C GLN A 64 9.23 -4.50 8.33
N THR A 65 9.76 -4.42 7.11
CA THR A 65 10.00 -3.12 6.46
C THR A 65 8.73 -2.64 5.73
N PRO A 66 8.56 -1.32 5.51
CA PRO A 66 7.42 -0.82 4.74
C PRO A 66 7.31 -1.51 3.38
N TRP A 67 6.07 -1.85 3.01
CA TRP A 67 5.70 -2.39 1.70
C TRP A 67 6.12 -3.83 1.39
N GLU A 68 6.56 -4.60 2.39
CA GLU A 68 6.94 -6.01 2.19
C GLU A 68 5.79 -6.88 1.67
N PHE A 69 4.57 -6.68 2.17
CA PHE A 69 3.43 -7.50 1.73
C PHE A 69 2.95 -7.13 0.32
N THR A 70 3.02 -5.84 -0.03
CA THR A 70 2.64 -5.31 -1.35
C THR A 70 3.57 -5.85 -2.44
N LYS A 71 4.85 -6.08 -2.13
CA LYS A 71 5.81 -6.71 -3.07
C LYS A 71 5.37 -8.09 -3.55
N PHE A 72 4.63 -8.88 -2.76
CA PHE A 72 4.09 -10.16 -3.24
C PHE A 72 3.00 -9.96 -4.29
N SER A 73 2.18 -8.91 -4.15
CA SER A 73 1.15 -8.58 -5.15
C SER A 73 1.80 -8.11 -6.46
N THR A 74 2.89 -7.35 -6.39
CA THR A 74 3.63 -6.95 -7.60
C THR A 74 4.34 -8.13 -8.25
N ARG A 75 4.88 -9.08 -7.46
CA ARG A 75 5.45 -10.34 -7.98
C ARG A 75 4.39 -11.21 -8.66
N PHE A 76 3.20 -11.36 -8.06
CA PHE A 76 2.09 -12.08 -8.70
C PHE A 76 1.67 -11.42 -10.03
N ALA A 77 1.57 -10.10 -10.05
CA ALA A 77 1.28 -9.34 -11.26
C ALA A 77 2.39 -9.45 -12.32
N GLY A 78 3.64 -9.65 -11.91
CA GLY A 78 4.78 -9.92 -12.81
C GLY A 78 4.89 -11.39 -13.25
N ALA A 79 4.30 -12.32 -12.51
CA ALA A 79 4.14 -13.73 -12.91
C ALA A 79 3.00 -13.94 -13.92
N THR A 80 2.25 -12.89 -14.24
CA THR A 80 1.36 -12.80 -15.38
C THR A 80 1.97 -11.79 -16.35
N PRO A 81 2.28 -12.12 -17.62
CA PRO A 81 2.59 -11.07 -18.59
C PRO A 81 1.37 -10.14 -18.69
N PRO A 82 1.51 -8.82 -18.46
CA PRO A 82 0.56 -7.88 -19.02
C PRO A 82 0.65 -8.03 -20.55
N VAL A 83 -0.46 -8.33 -21.21
CA VAL A 83 -0.55 -8.10 -22.66
C VAL A 83 -0.29 -6.60 -22.92
N ASP A 84 0.54 -6.33 -23.93
CA ASP A 84 1.09 -5.03 -24.32
C ASP A 84 0.18 -3.80 -24.09
N PRO A 85 0.65 -2.76 -23.37
CA PRO A 85 0.22 -1.40 -23.62
C PRO A 85 1.18 -0.81 -24.65
N THR A 86 0.84 -0.90 -25.94
CA THR A 86 1.61 -0.28 -27.03
C THR A 86 1.47 1.24 -27.08
N ASP A 87 1.11 1.91 -25.98
CA ASP A 87 1.06 3.37 -25.90
C ASP A 87 2.03 3.88 -24.83
N PRO A 88 3.13 4.58 -25.20
CA PRO A 88 3.94 5.31 -24.23
C PRO A 88 3.10 6.48 -23.69
N PRO A 89 3.08 6.74 -22.36
CA PRO A 89 2.49 7.96 -21.84
C PRO A 89 3.29 9.15 -22.41
N THR A 90 2.58 10.05 -23.09
CA THR A 90 3.15 11.33 -23.54
C THR A 90 3.36 12.19 -22.29
N THR A 91 4.61 12.34 -21.86
CA THR A 91 5.00 13.31 -20.83
C THR A 91 4.98 14.71 -21.43
N GLU A 92 3.87 15.42 -21.26
CA GLU A 92 3.87 16.88 -21.39
C GLU A 92 4.68 17.48 -20.23
N PRO A 93 5.62 18.40 -20.46
CA PRO A 93 6.37 19.04 -19.39
C PRO A 93 5.43 19.96 -18.59
N THR A 94 5.15 19.58 -17.35
CA THR A 94 4.55 20.47 -16.36
C THR A 94 5.49 21.67 -16.15
N PRO A 95 5.02 22.92 -16.28
CA PRO A 95 5.85 24.09 -15.98
C PRO A 95 6.29 24.06 -14.51
N ASP A 96 7.56 24.41 -14.26
CA ASP A 96 8.11 24.56 -12.91
C ASP A 96 7.21 25.51 -12.09
N PRO A 97 6.77 25.11 -10.88
CA PRO A 97 6.08 26.04 -10.01
C PRO A 97 7.07 27.14 -9.61
N THR A 98 6.81 28.35 -10.09
CA THR A 98 7.47 29.56 -9.58
C THR A 98 7.26 29.57 -8.08
N ALA A 99 8.34 29.63 -7.30
CA ALA A 99 8.30 29.69 -5.84
C ALA A 99 7.59 30.98 -5.39
N GLY A 100 6.27 30.92 -5.31
CA GLY A 100 5.44 31.91 -4.66
C GLY A 100 5.50 31.69 -3.16
N THR A 101 5.61 32.76 -2.39
CA THR A 101 5.37 32.72 -0.95
C THR A 101 3.92 32.32 -0.72
N CYS A 102 3.69 31.07 -0.33
CA CYS A 102 2.36 30.58 0.02
C CYS A 102 1.87 31.34 1.26
N SER A 103 0.94 32.28 1.09
CA SER A 103 0.32 33.04 2.18
C SER A 103 -0.87 32.30 2.80
N ALA A 104 -1.12 31.06 2.37
CA ALA A 104 -2.21 30.24 2.88
C ALA A 104 -1.97 29.86 4.34
N ALA A 105 -3.06 29.80 5.10
CA ALA A 105 -3.03 29.38 6.50
C ALA A 105 -2.41 27.98 6.64
N ALA A 106 -1.74 27.73 7.77
CA ALA A 106 -1.15 26.42 8.05
C ALA A 106 -2.24 25.33 8.06
N TRP A 107 -1.92 24.17 7.47
CA TRP A 107 -2.77 22.98 7.51
C TRP A 107 -3.00 22.53 8.96
N VAL A 108 -4.25 22.17 9.25
CA VAL A 108 -4.69 21.69 10.56
C VAL A 108 -5.23 20.27 10.41
N ALA A 109 -4.63 19.31 11.11
CA ALA A 109 -4.92 17.88 10.97
C ALA A 109 -6.37 17.48 11.23
N SER A 110 -7.07 18.23 12.09
CA SER A 110 -8.46 17.96 12.47
C SER A 110 -9.49 18.63 11.55
N THR A 111 -9.05 19.44 10.59
CA THR A 111 -9.95 20.22 9.73
C THR A 111 -10.21 19.45 8.42
N ALA A 112 -11.49 19.26 8.10
CA ALA A 112 -11.89 18.83 6.76
C ALA A 112 -11.88 20.04 5.82
N TYR A 113 -11.21 19.90 4.68
CA TYR A 113 -11.14 20.94 3.65
C TYR A 113 -12.04 20.59 2.46
N THR A 114 -12.72 21.58 1.91
CA THR A 114 -13.55 21.48 0.71
C THR A 114 -12.81 22.01 -0.52
N GLY A 115 -13.31 21.67 -1.71
CA GLY A 115 -12.72 22.12 -2.98
C GLY A 115 -12.51 23.64 -3.03
N GLY A 116 -11.30 24.06 -3.42
CA GLY A 116 -10.91 25.47 -3.51
C GLY A 116 -10.21 26.04 -2.28
N GLN A 117 -10.20 25.35 -1.13
CA GLN A 117 -9.42 25.79 0.03
C GLN A 117 -7.93 25.48 -0.15
N GLN A 118 -7.08 26.44 0.19
CA GLN A 118 -5.62 26.32 0.14
C GLN A 118 -5.05 26.43 1.56
N VAL A 119 -4.00 25.66 1.83
CA VAL A 119 -3.26 25.67 3.09
C VAL A 119 -1.77 25.44 2.84
N SER A 120 -0.93 25.91 3.76
CA SER A 120 0.51 25.63 3.76
C SER A 120 0.83 24.40 4.63
N TYR A 121 1.76 23.56 4.21
CA TYR A 121 2.25 22.43 4.98
C TYR A 121 3.77 22.31 4.85
N ALA A 122 4.49 22.46 5.96
CA ALA A 122 5.94 22.37 6.04
C ALA A 122 6.75 23.43 5.24
N GLY A 123 6.16 24.62 4.99
CA GLY A 123 6.82 25.77 4.36
C GLY A 123 6.77 25.74 2.83
#